data_AF-H8X7M4-F1
#
_entry.id   AF-H8X7M4-F1
#
_cell.length_a   1.000
_cell.length_b   1.000
_cell.length_c   1.000
_cell.angle_alpha   90.00
_cell.angle_beta   90.00
_cell.angle_gamma   90.00
#
_symmetry.space_group_name_H-M   'P 1'
#
loop_
_entity.id
_entity.type
_entity.pdbx_description
1 polymer ?
#
loop_
_entity_poly.entity_id
_entity_poly.type
_entity_poly.pdbx_seq_one_letter_code
_entity_poly.pdbx_strand_id
1 'polypeptide(L)'
;MKQVYQCSGITQRKERCKRTVKVENGFCSYHVSQASTLSKHDQHRIQRIENSHGGQLNSGGKPYMGIDGRSVSREPYIIPGQFDSSQSKRDAPSSQHMSTKAFGRFNRDPQLVHTRVKNYDTFVGNEPTNDKPRGKGYIYIYTMQNFLKPPKDWTFKVKNIPNTSTRNKDKWTKFKSRSSPYILIKIGMTTQLPNVRIKQWENKCKHELVNLGPQNEHLMKPHLHWWQKFLCLRIDDDDTEMKLSRFKKDGFYCEENVSVVENRIHQQLRKKYGKGDVYCSGCIPDDTLTKNKDKEKVPLQSNYNVHVEWFLIPKQDIREVYRLIDQTCRSIG
;
A
#
# COMPACT_ATOMS: atom_id res chain seq x y z
N MET A 1 -9.01 33.43 21.18
CA MET A 1 -8.46 32.07 21.47
C MET A 1 -9.23 31.07 20.61
N LYS A 2 -8.57 30.12 19.94
CA LYS A 2 -9.28 29.09 19.16
C LYS A 2 -9.72 27.98 20.11
N GLN A 3 -11.03 27.80 20.26
CA GLN A 3 -11.61 26.75 21.08
C GLN A 3 -11.28 25.39 20.46
N VAL A 4 -10.77 24.47 21.27
CA VAL A 4 -10.41 23.11 20.87
C VAL A 4 -11.27 22.13 21.66
N TYR A 5 -11.84 21.15 20.97
CA TYR A 5 -12.76 20.16 21.53
C TYR A 5 -12.07 18.80 21.57
N GLN A 6 -12.54 17.87 22.40
CA GLN A 6 -12.03 16.50 22.44
C GLN A 6 -12.74 15.62 21.41
N CYS A 7 -12.00 14.74 20.76
CA CYS A 7 -12.53 13.76 19.80
C CYS A 7 -13.63 12.89 20.42
N SER A 8 -14.71 12.67 19.67
CA SER A 8 -15.85 11.84 20.08
C SER A 8 -15.64 10.33 19.87
N GLY A 9 -14.53 9.92 19.24
CA GLY A 9 -14.27 8.51 18.97
C GLY A 9 -13.88 7.70 20.20
N ILE A 10 -14.19 6.41 20.17
CA ILE A 10 -13.85 5.40 21.18
C ILE A 10 -12.70 4.53 20.66
N THR A 11 -11.65 4.37 21.46
CA THR A 11 -10.47 3.57 21.11
C THR A 11 -10.77 2.07 21.16
N GLN A 12 -9.86 1.24 20.66
CA GLN A 12 -9.96 -0.22 20.76
C GLN A 12 -10.05 -0.74 22.21
N ARG A 13 -9.59 0.05 23.19
CA ARG A 13 -9.69 -0.25 24.63
C ARG A 13 -11.01 0.21 25.26
N LYS A 14 -12.01 0.60 24.45
CA LYS A 14 -13.31 1.15 24.88
C LYS A 14 -13.23 2.47 25.67
N GLU A 15 -12.11 3.19 25.57
CA GLU A 15 -11.93 4.50 26.21
C GLU A 15 -12.14 5.66 25.23
N ARG A 16 -12.54 6.83 25.72
CA ARG A 16 -12.70 8.04 24.89
C ARG A 16 -11.35 8.55 24.37
N CYS A 17 -11.31 8.87 23.07
CA CYS A 17 -10.11 9.40 22.42
C CYS A 17 -9.70 10.74 23.03
N LYS A 18 -8.41 10.87 23.40
CA LYS A 18 -7.86 12.09 24.02
C LYS A 18 -7.35 13.13 23.00
N ARG A 19 -7.50 12.87 21.70
CA ARG A 19 -7.06 13.82 20.65
C ARG A 19 -8.01 15.01 20.59
N THR A 20 -7.48 16.19 20.31
CA THR A 20 -8.28 17.41 20.13
C THR A 20 -8.70 17.58 18.66
N VAL A 21 -9.88 18.16 18.45
CA VAL A 21 -10.50 18.47 17.16
C VAL A 21 -10.99 19.92 17.17
N LYS A 22 -11.19 20.48 15.98
CA LYS A 22 -11.58 21.90 15.81
C LYS A 22 -13.09 22.14 15.87
N VAL A 23 -13.89 21.08 15.87
CA VAL A 23 -15.34 21.12 15.82
C VAL A 23 -15.92 20.36 17.00
N GLU A 24 -16.97 20.89 17.60
CA GLU A 24 -17.70 20.24 18.67
C GLU A 24 -18.29 18.91 18.14
N ASN A 25 -18.19 17.85 18.95
CA ASN A 25 -18.53 16.48 18.56
C ASN A 25 -17.73 15.89 17.36
N GLY A 26 -16.59 16.49 17.00
CA GLY A 26 -15.75 16.02 15.89
C GLY A 26 -15.01 14.71 16.14
N PHE A 27 -14.63 14.05 15.04
CA PHE A 27 -13.79 12.85 15.05
C PHE A 27 -12.40 13.17 14.50
N CYS A 28 -11.36 12.60 15.11
CA CYS A 28 -10.00 12.67 14.57
C CYS A 28 -9.83 11.70 13.40
N SER A 29 -8.75 11.82 12.64
CA SER A 29 -8.44 10.96 11.48
C SER A 29 -8.49 9.45 11.78
N TYR A 30 -8.21 9.04 13.01
CA TYR A 30 -8.23 7.63 13.43
C TYR A 30 -9.63 7.08 13.77
N HIS A 31 -10.63 7.95 13.96
CA HIS A 31 -12.00 7.58 14.31
C HIS A 31 -13.04 8.13 13.33
N VAL A 32 -12.60 8.54 12.13
CA VAL A 32 -13.51 9.08 11.10
C VAL A 32 -14.58 8.06 10.67
N SER A 33 -14.26 6.76 10.72
CA SER A 33 -15.22 5.67 10.46
C SER A 33 -16.28 5.49 11.55
N GLN A 34 -16.05 6.02 12.74
CA GLN A 34 -17.04 6.01 13.83
C GLN A 34 -18.06 7.14 13.67
N ALA A 35 -17.73 8.17 12.90
CA ALA A 35 -18.68 9.23 12.55
C ALA A 35 -19.83 8.70 11.67
N SER A 36 -19.56 7.72 10.81
CA SER A 36 -20.56 7.14 9.90
C SER A 36 -21.46 6.08 10.54
N THR A 37 -21.14 5.62 11.75
CA THR A 37 -21.94 4.62 12.49
C THR A 37 -22.88 5.24 13.51
N LEU A 38 -22.77 6.55 13.78
CA LEU A 38 -23.81 7.29 14.48
C LEU A 38 -25.02 7.43 13.54
N SER A 39 -26.17 6.89 13.98
CA SER A 39 -27.40 6.72 13.23
C SER A 39 -27.87 7.98 12.46
N LYS A 40 -28.54 7.73 11.32
CA LYS A 40 -29.20 8.69 10.41
C LYS A 40 -30.28 9.58 11.07
N HIS A 41 -30.48 9.50 12.38
CA HIS A 41 -31.51 10.24 13.10
C HIS A 41 -31.07 11.65 13.55
N ASP A 42 -29.78 11.99 13.49
CA ASP A 42 -29.27 13.32 13.89
C ASP A 42 -28.86 14.23 12.70
N GLN A 43 -28.91 13.72 11.47
CA GLN A 43 -28.47 14.47 10.28
C GLN A 43 -29.38 15.68 9.95
N HIS A 44 -30.60 15.74 10.49
CA HIS A 44 -31.51 16.87 10.26
C HIS A 44 -31.29 18.08 11.17
N ARG A 45 -30.35 18.04 12.14
CA ARG A 45 -30.02 19.21 12.98
C ARG A 45 -28.80 19.99 12.51
N ILE A 46 -27.98 19.43 11.61
CA ILE A 46 -26.73 20.05 11.14
C ILE A 46 -26.95 20.88 9.85
N GLN A 47 -28.02 20.65 9.09
CA GLN A 47 -28.33 21.40 7.86
C GLN A 47 -29.24 22.64 8.05
N ARG A 48 -29.58 23.03 9.29
CA ARG A 48 -30.43 24.22 9.55
C ARG A 48 -29.74 25.43 10.21
N ILE A 49 -28.44 25.41 10.44
CA ILE A 49 -27.73 26.51 11.13
C ILE A 49 -26.96 27.45 10.17
N GLU A 50 -26.86 27.13 8.88
CA GLU A 50 -26.25 28.06 7.89
C GLU A 50 -27.23 29.11 7.32
N ASN A 51 -28.53 29.05 7.66
CA ASN A 51 -29.54 29.99 7.14
C ASN A 51 -30.29 30.79 8.21
N SER A 52 -29.76 30.94 9.43
CA SER A 52 -30.39 31.83 10.43
C SER A 52 -29.38 32.42 11.42
N HIS A 53 -28.76 33.52 11.03
CA HIS A 53 -28.27 34.53 11.98
C HIS A 53 -29.05 35.83 11.73
N GLY A 54 -30.14 35.96 12.48
CA GLY A 54 -30.89 37.19 12.69
C GLY A 54 -31.85 36.97 13.86
N GLY A 55 -31.59 37.60 15.01
CA GLY A 55 -32.59 37.77 16.09
C GLY A 55 -32.26 37.17 17.46
N GLN A 56 -31.60 37.98 18.29
CA GLN A 56 -31.82 38.26 19.72
C GLN A 56 -32.58 37.31 20.71
N LEU A 57 -31.96 37.26 21.92
CA LEU A 57 -32.49 37.33 23.30
C LEU A 57 -32.79 36.08 24.16
N ASN A 58 -32.01 36.03 25.26
CA ASN A 58 -32.33 35.83 26.69
C ASN A 58 -32.51 34.46 27.38
N SER A 59 -31.83 34.41 28.55
CA SER A 59 -32.07 33.67 29.82
C SER A 59 -31.96 32.14 29.77
N GLY A 60 -31.35 31.41 30.70
CA GLY A 60 -30.80 31.65 32.04
C GLY A 60 -30.64 30.26 32.69
N GLY A 61 -29.64 30.03 33.54
CA GLY A 61 -29.53 28.75 34.29
C GLY A 61 -28.13 28.43 34.80
N LYS A 62 -28.03 28.27 36.13
CA LYS A 62 -26.82 28.18 36.99
C LYS A 62 -26.28 26.73 37.16
N PRO A 63 -25.17 26.51 37.91
CA PRO A 63 -24.16 25.48 37.68
C PRO A 63 -24.11 24.36 38.76
N TYR A 64 -23.26 23.34 38.55
CA TYR A 64 -22.71 22.42 39.56
C TYR A 64 -21.26 22.05 39.13
N MET A 65 -20.19 22.40 39.88
CA MET A 65 -19.53 21.63 40.98
C MET A 65 -19.33 20.15 40.62
N GLY A 66 -18.16 19.50 40.62
CA GLY A 66 -16.79 19.79 41.05
C GLY A 66 -16.07 18.43 41.31
N ILE A 67 -14.75 18.48 41.53
CA ILE A 67 -13.95 17.54 42.37
C ILE A 67 -13.17 16.38 41.69
N ASP A 68 -11.84 16.50 41.85
CA ASP A 68 -10.70 15.56 42.03
C ASP A 68 -10.40 14.45 41.00
N GLY A 69 -9.16 14.20 40.59
CA GLY A 69 -7.88 14.44 41.25
C GLY A 69 -7.34 13.13 41.84
N ARG A 70 -6.60 12.33 41.06
CA ARG A 70 -5.62 11.35 41.59
C ARG A 70 -4.63 10.88 40.53
N SER A 71 -3.37 11.19 40.79
CA SER A 71 -2.18 10.62 40.19
C SER A 71 -1.88 9.24 40.79
N VAL A 72 -1.60 8.22 39.98
CA VAL A 72 -0.86 7.03 40.41
C VAL A 72 0.11 6.59 39.31
N SER A 73 1.28 6.18 39.79
CA SER A 73 2.57 5.87 39.17
C SER A 73 2.54 4.96 37.94
N ARG A 74 3.46 5.26 37.01
CA ARG A 74 3.90 4.37 35.93
C ARG A 74 4.99 3.44 36.46
N GLU A 75 4.77 2.14 36.38
CA GLU A 75 5.85 1.15 36.24
C GLU A 75 5.99 0.73 34.78
N PRO A 76 7.21 0.61 34.22
CA PRO A 76 7.42 0.18 32.85
C PRO A 76 7.52 -1.35 32.75
N TYR A 77 6.56 -1.96 32.06
CA TYR A 77 6.68 -3.35 31.58
C TYR A 77 7.41 -3.39 30.24
N ILE A 78 8.48 -4.20 30.21
CA ILE A 78 9.34 -4.50 29.07
C ILE A 78 8.64 -5.50 28.14
N ILE A 79 8.60 -5.22 26.83
CA ILE A 79 8.21 -6.18 25.78
C ILE A 79 9.47 -6.57 24.99
N PRO A 80 9.77 -7.86 24.78
CA PRO A 80 11.02 -8.32 24.18
C PRO A 80 11.01 -8.23 22.64
N GLY A 81 12.14 -7.83 22.05
CA GLY A 81 12.35 -7.89 20.60
C GLY A 81 13.20 -6.78 19.96
N GLN A 82 13.91 -5.98 20.75
CA GLN A 82 14.88 -5.00 20.23
C GLN A 82 16.30 -5.51 20.44
N PHE A 83 17.05 -5.67 19.34
CA PHE A 83 18.50 -5.74 19.41
C PHE A 83 19.03 -4.32 19.68
N ASP A 84 19.52 -4.12 20.89
CA ASP A 84 20.29 -2.94 21.30
C ASP A 84 21.78 -3.21 21.06
N SER A 85 22.46 -2.25 20.45
CA SER A 85 23.91 -2.11 20.58
C SER A 85 24.17 -0.68 21.02
N SER A 86 24.62 -0.58 22.26
CA SER A 86 24.78 0.61 23.07
C SER A 86 25.85 1.59 22.59
N GLN A 87 25.50 2.87 22.72
CA GLN A 87 26.28 4.01 23.21
C GLN A 87 27.55 4.47 22.47
N SER A 88 27.46 5.70 21.96
CA SER A 88 28.50 6.72 22.16
C SER A 88 27.86 8.11 22.12
N LYS A 89 28.05 8.85 23.22
CA LYS A 89 27.64 10.25 23.45
C LYS A 89 28.45 11.20 22.57
N ARG A 90 27.83 12.30 22.12
CA ARG A 90 28.37 13.67 22.16
C ARG A 90 27.38 14.68 21.57
N ASP A 91 26.90 15.56 22.46
CA ASP A 91 26.80 17.03 22.40
C ASP A 91 26.24 17.78 21.17
N ALA A 92 25.33 18.70 21.48
CA ALA A 92 24.77 19.81 20.69
C ALA A 92 25.86 20.88 20.36
N PRO A 93 25.62 22.03 19.65
CA PRO A 93 24.37 22.81 19.62
C PRO A 93 23.98 23.60 18.33
N SER A 94 22.71 24.04 18.32
CA SER A 94 22.16 25.38 17.98
C SER A 94 22.71 26.24 16.83
N SER A 95 21.82 26.62 15.89
CA SER A 95 21.46 28.02 15.54
C SER A 95 20.19 28.02 14.67
N GLN A 96 19.07 28.63 15.07
CA GLN A 96 18.71 30.04 14.91
C GLN A 96 18.96 30.61 13.50
N HIS A 97 17.89 30.77 12.71
CA HIS A 97 17.60 32.08 12.10
C HIS A 97 16.12 32.22 11.71
N MET A 98 15.53 33.31 12.18
CA MET A 98 14.24 33.87 11.80
C MET A 98 14.36 34.56 10.42
N SER A 99 13.25 34.69 9.68
CA SER A 99 12.63 35.99 9.37
C SER A 99 11.67 35.95 8.17
N THR A 100 10.43 36.32 8.49
CA THR A 100 9.44 37.21 7.82
C THR A 100 9.30 37.32 6.28
N LYS A 101 8.03 37.22 5.82
CA LYS A 101 7.21 38.22 5.07
C LYS A 101 6.09 37.46 4.32
N ALA A 102 4.80 37.60 4.65
CA ALA A 102 3.88 38.74 4.49
C ALA A 102 3.26 38.85 3.07
N PHE A 103 1.95 38.52 3.05
CA PHE A 103 0.84 39.00 2.21
C PHE A 103 0.75 38.76 0.70
N GLY A 104 -0.40 38.18 0.31
CA GLY A 104 -0.98 38.22 -1.04
C GLY A 104 -2.31 37.45 -1.10
N ARG A 105 -3.44 38.15 -0.90
CA ARG A 105 -4.81 37.65 -1.14
C ARG A 105 -5.01 37.37 -2.64
N PHE A 106 -5.81 36.37 -3.02
CA PHE A 106 -6.97 36.52 -3.91
C PHE A 106 -7.75 35.20 -4.05
N ASN A 107 -9.08 35.32 -4.00
CA ASN A 107 -10.12 34.30 -4.15
C ASN A 107 -10.10 33.61 -5.52
N ARG A 108 -10.50 32.32 -5.55
CA ARG A 108 -11.66 31.79 -6.31
C ARG A 108 -11.72 30.26 -6.17
N ASP A 109 -12.79 29.76 -5.55
CA ASP A 109 -13.28 28.39 -5.76
C ASP A 109 -13.82 28.25 -7.19
N PRO A 110 -13.76 27.04 -7.77
CA PRO A 110 -15.03 26.33 -7.94
C PRO A 110 -15.00 24.82 -7.63
N GLN A 111 -15.97 24.43 -6.81
CA GLN A 111 -16.80 23.22 -6.84
C GLN A 111 -16.15 21.83 -7.00
N LEU A 112 -16.15 21.10 -5.88
CA LEU A 112 -15.90 19.67 -5.75
C LEU A 112 -17.10 18.85 -6.25
N VAL A 113 -16.90 18.10 -7.33
CA VAL A 113 -17.74 16.95 -7.69
C VAL A 113 -17.30 15.75 -6.86
N HIS A 114 -18.11 15.38 -5.87
CA HIS A 114 -17.89 14.19 -5.04
C HIS A 114 -18.18 12.90 -5.82
N THR A 115 -17.17 12.31 -6.45
CA THR A 115 -17.24 10.90 -6.86
C THR A 115 -16.84 10.00 -5.68
N ARG A 116 -17.81 9.21 -5.22
CA ARG A 116 -17.65 8.17 -4.18
C ARG A 116 -16.55 7.18 -4.58
N VAL A 117 -15.40 7.26 -3.92
CA VAL A 117 -14.41 6.17 -3.91
C VAL A 117 -14.88 5.13 -2.89
N LYS A 118 -15.27 3.94 -3.38
CA LYS A 118 -15.52 2.78 -2.52
C LYS A 118 -14.17 2.31 -1.96
N ASN A 119 -13.97 2.48 -0.65
CA ASN A 119 -12.83 1.93 0.08
C ASN A 119 -13.07 0.44 0.33
N TYR A 120 -12.16 -0.41 -0.16
CA TYR A 120 -12.11 -1.84 0.12
C TYR A 120 -11.17 -2.09 1.29
N ASP A 121 -11.54 -1.65 2.50
CA ASP A 121 -10.76 -1.94 3.71
C ASP A 121 -11.72 -2.23 4.87
N THR A 122 -12.15 -3.49 4.96
CA THR A 122 -12.50 -4.12 6.23
C THR A 122 -12.35 -5.63 6.08
N PHE A 123 -11.21 -6.17 6.51
CA PHE A 123 -11.09 -7.58 6.88
C PHE A 123 -11.59 -7.70 8.33
N VAL A 124 -12.87 -8.01 8.49
CA VAL A 124 -13.42 -8.60 9.70
C VAL A 124 -13.59 -10.09 9.39
N GLY A 125 -13.04 -10.95 10.24
CA GLY A 125 -13.18 -12.39 10.10
C GLY A 125 -14.66 -12.78 10.16
N ASN A 126 -15.18 -13.28 9.03
CA ASN A 126 -16.45 -13.96 8.99
C ASN A 126 -16.19 -15.46 8.84
N GLU A 127 -16.83 -16.23 9.70
CA GLU A 127 -17.00 -17.68 9.61
C GLU A 127 -17.54 -18.12 8.24
N PRO A 128 -17.30 -19.39 7.82
CA PRO A 128 -17.53 -19.83 6.47
C PRO A 128 -19.04 -20.01 6.20
N THR A 129 -19.68 -19.01 5.61
CA THR A 129 -21.00 -19.21 5.00
C THR A 129 -20.82 -19.89 3.65
N ASN A 130 -21.48 -21.04 3.51
CA ASN A 130 -21.56 -21.83 2.29
C ASN A 130 -22.19 -21.06 1.11
N ASP A 131 -21.77 -21.46 -0.09
CA ASP A 131 -22.41 -21.26 -1.40
C ASP A 131 -22.14 -19.98 -2.22
N LYS A 132 -20.98 -20.01 -2.88
CA LYS A 132 -20.87 -19.94 -4.35
C LYS A 132 -19.64 -20.74 -4.80
N PRO A 133 -19.72 -21.54 -5.90
CA PRO A 133 -18.53 -22.16 -6.46
C PRO A 133 -17.56 -21.05 -6.84
N ARG A 134 -16.43 -21.03 -6.15
CA ARG A 134 -15.35 -20.06 -6.32
C ARG A 134 -14.81 -20.32 -7.72
N GLY A 135 -15.09 -19.42 -8.65
CA GLY A 135 -15.09 -19.73 -10.08
C GLY A 135 -13.76 -20.21 -10.67
N LYS A 136 -13.86 -20.98 -11.74
CA LYS A 136 -12.74 -21.31 -12.64
C LYS A 136 -12.00 -20.06 -13.11
N GLY A 137 -10.71 -20.19 -13.38
CA GLY A 137 -9.92 -19.07 -13.85
C GLY A 137 -8.45 -19.38 -14.06
N TYR A 138 -7.64 -18.34 -14.07
CA TYR A 138 -6.20 -18.39 -14.25
C TYR A 138 -5.51 -17.57 -13.16
N ILE A 139 -4.44 -18.11 -12.61
CA ILE A 139 -3.39 -17.35 -11.95
C ILE A 139 -2.37 -16.93 -12.99
N TYR A 140 -1.96 -15.67 -12.98
CA TYR A 140 -0.95 -15.15 -13.91
C TYR A 140 0.03 -14.26 -13.17
N ILE A 141 1.25 -14.22 -13.69
CA ILE A 141 2.36 -13.42 -13.17
C ILE A 141 2.65 -12.33 -14.17
N TYR A 142 2.90 -11.11 -13.70
CA TYR A 142 3.31 -10.03 -14.57
C TYR A 142 4.25 -9.05 -13.88
N THR A 143 4.93 -8.25 -14.71
CA THR A 143 5.73 -7.11 -14.28
C THR A 143 5.45 -5.92 -15.19
N MET A 144 5.98 -4.73 -14.85
CA MET A 144 5.96 -3.59 -15.76
C MET A 144 7.06 -3.73 -16.81
N GLN A 145 6.77 -3.40 -18.07
CA GLN A 145 7.75 -3.44 -19.16
C GLN A 145 9.02 -2.65 -18.82
N ASN A 146 8.87 -1.50 -18.15
CA ASN A 146 10.00 -0.66 -17.76
C ASN A 146 10.98 -1.35 -16.79
N PHE A 147 10.54 -2.37 -16.04
CA PHE A 147 11.47 -3.17 -15.23
C PHE A 147 12.39 -4.06 -16.08
N LEU A 148 11.95 -4.44 -17.28
CA LEU A 148 12.71 -5.27 -18.22
C LEU A 148 13.54 -4.41 -19.18
N LYS A 149 12.90 -3.37 -19.72
CA LYS A 149 13.46 -2.43 -20.71
C LYS A 149 13.24 -0.99 -20.23
N PRO A 150 14.02 -0.51 -19.25
CA PRO A 150 13.84 0.84 -18.70
C PRO A 150 14.14 1.92 -19.76
N PRO A 151 13.22 2.88 -19.99
CA PRO A 151 13.51 4.08 -20.79
C PRO A 151 14.64 4.92 -20.17
N LYS A 152 15.33 5.73 -20.98
CA LYS A 152 16.50 6.54 -20.53
C LYS A 152 16.20 7.42 -19.31
N ASP A 153 15.02 8.05 -19.28
CA ASP A 153 14.61 8.97 -18.21
C ASP A 153 13.74 8.32 -17.13
N TRP A 154 13.57 7.00 -17.18
CA TRP A 154 12.73 6.31 -16.23
C TRP A 154 13.43 6.17 -14.88
N THR A 155 12.79 6.66 -13.82
CA THR A 155 13.31 6.59 -12.46
C THR A 155 12.31 5.91 -11.54
N PHE A 156 12.59 4.66 -11.19
CA PHE A 156 11.87 3.95 -10.13
C PHE A 156 12.69 4.01 -8.84
N LYS A 157 12.05 4.41 -7.74
CA LYS A 157 12.70 4.48 -6.42
C LYS A 157 12.13 3.39 -5.51
N VAL A 158 13.00 2.75 -4.73
CA VAL A 158 12.65 1.70 -3.77
C VAL A 158 13.31 1.98 -2.43
N LYS A 159 12.84 1.29 -1.39
CA LYS A 159 13.43 1.26 -0.06
C LYS A 159 13.64 -0.18 0.36
N ASN A 160 14.63 -0.40 1.23
CA ASN A 160 14.78 -1.66 1.97
C ASN A 160 14.89 -2.91 1.08
N ILE A 161 15.64 -2.81 -0.04
CA ILE A 161 16.03 -3.99 -0.83
C ILE A 161 16.88 -4.90 0.07
N PRO A 162 16.77 -6.25 -0.05
CA PRO A 162 17.69 -7.15 0.64
C PRO A 162 19.16 -6.80 0.35
N ASN A 163 20.02 -6.98 1.35
CA ASN A 163 21.46 -6.65 1.29
C ASN A 163 21.78 -5.16 1.07
N THR A 164 20.83 -4.24 1.32
CA THR A 164 21.11 -2.80 1.35
C THR A 164 22.04 -2.48 2.52
N SER A 165 23.09 -1.67 2.27
CA SER A 165 23.98 -1.22 3.33
C SER A 165 23.23 -0.45 4.43
N THR A 166 23.70 -0.54 5.67
CA THR A 166 23.11 0.14 6.83
C THR A 166 22.90 1.63 6.60
N ARG A 167 23.82 2.29 5.89
CA ARG A 167 23.74 3.71 5.52
C ARG A 167 22.54 4.06 4.63
N ASN A 168 22.09 3.11 3.81
CA ASN A 168 21.01 3.28 2.82
C ASN A 168 19.69 2.62 3.27
N LYS A 169 19.68 1.99 4.44
CA LYS A 169 18.44 1.50 5.06
C LYS A 169 17.45 2.65 5.23
N ASP A 170 16.19 2.39 4.92
CA ASP A 170 15.05 3.32 4.99
C ASP A 170 15.13 4.56 4.07
N LYS A 171 16.13 4.63 3.19
CA LYS A 171 16.29 5.72 2.19
C LYS A 171 15.79 5.29 0.83
N TRP A 172 15.12 6.21 0.13
CA TRP A 172 14.71 6.00 -1.26
C TRP A 172 15.94 5.99 -2.17
N THR A 173 16.17 4.86 -2.84
CA THR A 173 17.28 4.70 -3.80
C THR A 173 16.72 4.34 -5.17
N LYS A 174 17.45 4.71 -6.24
CA LYS A 174 17.07 4.36 -7.61
C LYS A 174 17.21 2.85 -7.82
N PHE A 175 16.15 2.19 -8.25
CA PHE A 175 16.16 0.76 -8.54
C PHE A 175 16.62 0.48 -9.97
N LYS A 176 17.76 -0.18 -10.11
CA LYS A 176 18.30 -0.60 -11.41
C LYS A 176 17.83 -2.03 -11.73
N SER A 177 16.58 -2.18 -12.14
CA SER A 177 15.93 -3.50 -12.34
C SER A 177 16.70 -4.46 -13.26
N ARG A 178 17.25 -3.94 -14.36
CA ARG A 178 18.01 -4.76 -15.33
C ARG A 178 19.24 -5.42 -14.70
N SER A 179 20.04 -4.66 -13.96
CA SER A 179 21.28 -5.14 -13.33
C SER A 179 21.05 -5.77 -11.95
N SER A 180 19.90 -5.51 -11.33
CA SER A 180 19.52 -6.08 -10.04
C SER A 180 19.37 -7.61 -10.15
N PRO A 181 19.81 -8.38 -9.14
CA PRO A 181 19.51 -9.81 -9.06
C PRO A 181 18.04 -10.05 -8.72
N TYR A 182 17.29 -9.03 -8.32
CA TYR A 182 15.87 -9.07 -8.03
C TYR A 182 15.03 -8.49 -9.17
N ILE A 183 13.79 -8.97 -9.30
CA ILE A 183 12.73 -8.42 -10.14
C ILE A 183 11.48 -8.17 -9.29
N LEU A 184 10.74 -7.10 -9.59
CA LEU A 184 9.45 -6.82 -8.96
C LEU A 184 8.33 -7.44 -9.80
N ILE A 185 7.55 -8.33 -9.22
CA ILE A 185 6.44 -9.01 -9.90
C ILE A 185 5.14 -8.84 -9.12
N LYS A 186 4.02 -8.98 -9.82
CA LYS A 186 2.70 -9.11 -9.22
C LYS A 186 2.05 -10.39 -9.71
N ILE A 187 1.37 -11.06 -8.79
CA ILE A 187 0.52 -12.20 -9.08
C ILE A 187 -0.93 -11.74 -8.99
N GLY A 188 -1.75 -12.21 -9.92
CA GLY A 188 -3.18 -11.94 -9.92
C GLY A 188 -3.96 -13.13 -10.41
N MET A 189 -5.25 -13.13 -10.07
CA MET A 189 -6.24 -14.04 -10.64
C MET A 189 -7.17 -13.37 -11.65
N THR A 190 -7.76 -14.18 -12.52
CA THR A 190 -8.78 -13.76 -13.48
C THR A 190 -9.69 -14.92 -13.88
N THR A 191 -10.96 -14.64 -14.13
CA THR A 191 -11.90 -15.59 -14.76
C THR A 191 -11.88 -15.50 -16.30
N GLN A 192 -11.27 -14.45 -16.84
CA GLN A 192 -11.01 -14.24 -18.27
C GLN A 192 -9.61 -14.74 -18.64
N LEU A 193 -9.24 -14.71 -19.92
CA LEU A 193 -7.87 -15.02 -20.33
C LEU A 193 -6.85 -14.03 -19.75
N PRO A 194 -5.66 -14.48 -19.31
CA PRO A 194 -4.62 -13.61 -18.74
C PRO A 194 -4.24 -12.42 -19.61
N ASN A 195 -4.09 -12.60 -20.93
CA ASN A 195 -3.76 -11.52 -21.86
C ASN A 195 -4.84 -10.42 -21.90
N VAL A 196 -6.12 -10.78 -21.83
CA VAL A 196 -7.24 -9.83 -21.75
C VAL A 196 -7.18 -9.07 -20.44
N ARG A 197 -6.93 -9.76 -19.31
CA ARG A 197 -6.85 -9.14 -18.00
C ARG A 197 -5.65 -8.20 -17.89
N ILE A 198 -4.50 -8.56 -18.45
CA ILE A 198 -3.31 -7.72 -18.51
C ILE A 198 -3.62 -6.41 -19.25
N LYS A 199 -4.24 -6.47 -20.43
CA LYS A 199 -4.65 -5.27 -21.19
C LYS A 199 -5.60 -4.37 -20.40
N GLN A 200 -6.53 -4.93 -19.63
CA GLN A 200 -7.39 -4.13 -18.75
C GLN A 200 -6.58 -3.36 -17.69
N TRP A 201 -5.57 -4.01 -17.10
CA TRP A 201 -4.68 -3.35 -16.14
C TRP A 201 -3.80 -2.28 -16.79
N GLU A 202 -3.26 -2.52 -17.99
CA GLU A 202 -2.51 -1.53 -18.75
C GLU A 202 -3.35 -0.28 -19.00
N ASN A 203 -4.60 -0.46 -19.45
CA ASN A 203 -5.52 0.64 -19.71
C ASN A 203 -5.85 1.45 -18.44
N LYS A 204 -5.93 0.77 -17.29
CA LYS A 204 -6.22 1.41 -16.00
C LYS A 204 -5.00 2.12 -15.41
N CYS A 205 -3.83 1.52 -15.51
CA CYS A 205 -2.62 2.00 -14.84
C CYS A 205 -1.72 2.84 -15.75
N LYS A 206 -2.03 2.92 -17.05
CA LYS A 206 -1.25 3.62 -18.08
C LYS A 206 0.21 3.17 -18.11
N HIS A 207 0.43 1.88 -17.86
CA HIS A 207 1.74 1.25 -17.86
C HIS A 207 1.66 -0.03 -18.68
N GLU A 208 2.61 -0.23 -19.59
CA GLU A 208 2.76 -1.49 -20.32
C GLU A 208 3.21 -2.60 -19.35
N LEU A 209 2.56 -3.76 -19.46
CA LEU A 209 2.75 -4.89 -18.58
C LEU A 209 3.18 -6.11 -19.40
N VAL A 210 4.10 -6.89 -18.84
CA VAL A 210 4.59 -8.13 -19.48
C VAL A 210 4.17 -9.31 -18.64
N ASN A 211 3.52 -10.28 -19.29
CA ASN A 211 3.25 -11.58 -18.68
C ASN A 211 4.57 -12.33 -18.47
N LEU A 212 4.84 -12.74 -17.25
CA LEU A 212 6.04 -13.48 -16.87
C LEU A 212 5.74 -14.98 -16.70
N GLY A 213 5.00 -15.57 -17.64
CA GLY A 213 4.87 -17.02 -17.71
C GLY A 213 6.19 -17.72 -18.05
N PRO A 214 6.26 -19.05 -17.90
CA PRO A 214 7.45 -19.87 -18.20
C PRO A 214 8.08 -19.60 -19.57
N GLN A 215 7.26 -19.35 -20.60
CA GLN A 215 7.72 -18.98 -21.95
C GLN A 215 8.58 -17.70 -21.97
N ASN A 216 8.36 -16.80 -21.01
CA ASN A 216 9.09 -15.54 -20.85
C ASN A 216 10.15 -15.59 -19.74
N GLU A 217 10.50 -16.77 -19.23
CA GLU A 217 11.53 -16.94 -18.19
C GLU A 217 12.88 -16.34 -18.61
N HIS A 218 13.21 -16.42 -19.90
CA HIS A 218 14.43 -15.86 -20.46
C HIS A 218 14.60 -14.36 -20.20
N LEU A 219 13.51 -13.60 -20.03
CA LEU A 219 13.52 -12.17 -19.70
C LEU A 219 14.03 -11.87 -18.29
N MET A 220 14.06 -12.88 -17.42
CA MET A 220 14.48 -12.78 -16.03
C MET A 220 15.89 -13.32 -15.79
N LYS A 221 16.62 -13.74 -16.83
CA LYS A 221 18.00 -14.20 -16.64
C LYS A 221 18.87 -13.05 -16.09
N PRO A 222 19.66 -13.31 -15.03
CA PRO A 222 20.57 -12.30 -14.51
C PRO A 222 21.55 -11.87 -15.59
N HIS A 223 21.91 -10.58 -15.59
CA HIS A 223 22.92 -10.07 -16.51
C HIS A 223 24.30 -10.55 -16.04
N LEU A 224 24.72 -11.72 -16.54
CA LEU A 224 26.06 -12.25 -16.28
C LEU A 224 27.10 -11.42 -17.03
N HIS A 225 28.22 -11.14 -16.37
CA HIS A 225 29.39 -10.60 -17.07
C HIS A 225 29.88 -11.59 -18.13
N TRP A 226 30.46 -11.09 -19.22
CA TRP A 226 30.91 -11.94 -20.33
C TRP A 226 31.83 -13.08 -19.88
N TRP A 227 32.74 -12.83 -18.91
CA TRP A 227 33.63 -13.85 -18.34
C TRP A 227 32.88 -14.90 -17.50
N GLN A 228 31.80 -14.51 -16.81
CA GLN A 228 30.97 -15.44 -16.04
C GLN A 228 30.20 -16.42 -16.94
N LYS A 229 29.91 -16.02 -18.18
CA LYS A 229 29.33 -16.93 -19.18
C LYS A 229 30.27 -18.08 -19.54
N PHE A 230 31.58 -17.89 -19.44
CA PHE A 230 32.59 -18.93 -19.66
C PHE A 230 32.83 -19.81 -18.43
N LEU A 231 32.57 -19.30 -17.22
CA LEU A 231 32.70 -20.09 -15.98
C LEU A 231 31.56 -21.08 -15.74
N CYS A 232 30.42 -20.88 -16.40
CA CYS A 232 29.23 -21.72 -16.26
C CYS A 232 28.94 -22.54 -17.52
N LEU A 233 29.97 -22.91 -18.29
CA LEU A 233 29.87 -23.96 -19.31
C LEU A 233 29.78 -25.32 -18.62
N ARG A 234 28.69 -25.53 -17.88
CA ARG A 234 28.25 -26.84 -17.47
C ARG A 234 27.22 -27.28 -18.50
N ILE A 235 27.46 -28.43 -19.10
CA ILE A 235 26.40 -29.17 -19.77
C ILE A 235 25.58 -29.73 -18.62
N ASP A 236 24.60 -28.94 -18.17
CA ASP A 236 23.60 -29.46 -17.26
C ASP A 236 22.73 -30.40 -18.12
N ASP A 237 22.82 -31.71 -17.88
CA ASP A 237 21.92 -32.72 -18.45
C ASP A 237 20.46 -32.56 -17.97
N ASP A 238 20.18 -31.46 -17.26
CA ASP A 238 18.92 -31.18 -16.59
C ASP A 238 18.05 -30.18 -17.39
N ASP A 239 18.01 -30.38 -18.71
CA ASP A 239 16.91 -29.92 -19.57
C ASP A 239 15.64 -30.78 -19.33
N THR A 240 15.45 -31.25 -18.10
CA THR A 240 14.20 -31.84 -17.64
C THR A 240 13.14 -30.74 -17.71
N GLU A 241 12.49 -30.67 -18.87
CA GLU A 241 11.41 -29.76 -19.17
C GLU A 241 10.47 -29.70 -17.97
N MET A 242 10.42 -28.54 -17.32
CA MET A 242 9.62 -28.37 -16.11
C MET A 242 8.14 -28.54 -16.48
N LYS A 243 7.59 -29.72 -16.24
CA LYS A 243 6.19 -30.06 -16.56
C LYS A 243 5.22 -29.32 -15.66
N LEU A 244 4.85 -28.11 -16.07
CA LEU A 244 3.84 -27.29 -15.41
C LEU A 244 2.44 -27.63 -15.96
N SER A 245 1.86 -28.70 -15.42
CA SER A 245 0.58 -29.28 -15.88
C SER A 245 -0.60 -28.30 -15.95
N ARG A 246 -0.61 -27.26 -15.11
CA ARG A 246 -1.69 -26.28 -15.06
C ARG A 246 -1.40 -25.06 -15.94
N PHE A 247 -0.19 -24.91 -16.46
CA PHE A 247 0.14 -23.78 -17.31
C PHE A 247 -0.47 -23.93 -18.70
N LYS A 248 -1.44 -23.08 -19.04
CA LYS A 248 -2.07 -23.02 -20.37
C LYS A 248 -2.59 -21.61 -20.66
N LYS A 249 -2.55 -21.19 -21.93
CA LYS A 249 -3.05 -19.88 -22.37
C LYS A 249 -2.49 -18.71 -21.54
N ASP A 250 -1.16 -18.69 -21.35
CA ASP A 250 -0.43 -17.66 -20.61
C ASP A 250 -0.76 -17.52 -19.12
N GLY A 251 -1.29 -18.57 -18.48
CA GLY A 251 -1.54 -18.60 -17.04
C GLY A 251 -1.69 -20.01 -16.48
N PHE A 252 -1.72 -20.14 -15.16
CA PHE A 252 -1.95 -21.40 -14.45
C PHE A 252 -3.44 -21.56 -14.19
N TYR A 253 -4.05 -22.53 -14.85
CA TYR A 253 -5.49 -22.73 -14.80
C TYR A 253 -5.95 -23.40 -13.51
N CYS A 254 -7.07 -22.91 -13.02
CA CYS A 254 -7.84 -23.48 -11.92
C CYS A 254 -9.25 -23.80 -12.45
N GLU A 255 -9.71 -25.03 -12.27
CA GLU A 255 -11.08 -25.48 -12.50
C GLU A 255 -12.04 -24.88 -11.48
N GLU A 256 -11.56 -24.63 -10.26
CA GLU A 256 -12.31 -24.03 -9.18
C GLU A 256 -11.40 -23.23 -8.25
N ASN A 257 -11.97 -22.55 -7.26
CA ASN A 257 -11.25 -21.93 -6.15
C ASN A 257 -10.13 -20.94 -6.52
N VAL A 258 -10.16 -20.31 -7.72
CA VAL A 258 -9.04 -19.47 -8.20
C VAL A 258 -8.65 -18.35 -7.22
N SER A 259 -9.63 -17.77 -6.52
CA SER A 259 -9.38 -16.75 -5.49
C SER A 259 -8.74 -17.32 -4.22
N VAL A 260 -9.05 -18.55 -3.84
CA VAL A 260 -8.41 -19.24 -2.70
C VAL A 260 -6.97 -19.57 -3.05
N VAL A 261 -6.76 -20.05 -4.27
CA VAL A 261 -5.43 -20.35 -4.82
C VAL A 261 -4.56 -19.10 -4.81
N GLU A 262 -5.05 -17.97 -5.36
CA GLU A 262 -4.35 -16.68 -5.32
C GLU A 262 -3.96 -16.29 -3.89
N ASN A 263 -4.93 -16.30 -2.97
CA ASN A 263 -4.70 -15.95 -1.58
C ASN A 263 -3.64 -16.85 -0.92
N ARG A 264 -3.68 -18.15 -1.20
CA ARG A 264 -2.69 -19.12 -0.68
C ARG A 264 -1.30 -18.85 -1.24
N ILE A 265 -1.18 -18.56 -2.53
CA ILE A 265 0.09 -18.18 -3.17
C ILE A 265 0.61 -16.88 -2.55
N HIS A 266 -0.23 -15.86 -2.41
CA HIS A 266 0.15 -14.59 -1.78
C HIS A 266 0.64 -14.79 -0.34
N GLN A 267 -0.03 -15.61 0.48
CA GLN A 267 0.43 -15.91 1.84
C GLN A 267 1.83 -16.54 1.84
N GLN A 268 2.08 -17.52 0.97
CA GLN A 268 3.38 -18.19 0.89
C GLN A 268 4.49 -17.24 0.41
N LEU A 269 4.22 -16.44 -0.61
CA LEU A 269 5.18 -15.45 -1.10
C LEU A 269 5.43 -14.33 -0.10
N ARG A 270 4.41 -13.87 0.63
CA ARG A 270 4.59 -12.89 1.71
C ARG A 270 5.49 -13.44 2.81
N LYS A 271 5.32 -14.72 3.17
CA LYS A 271 6.16 -15.38 4.18
C LYS A 271 7.62 -15.48 3.73
N LYS A 272 7.85 -15.78 2.45
CA LYS A 272 9.20 -16.01 1.90
C LYS A 272 9.93 -14.73 1.49
N TYR A 273 9.24 -13.82 0.81
CA TYR A 273 9.84 -12.65 0.14
C TYR A 273 9.36 -11.31 0.72
N GLY A 274 8.40 -11.33 1.65
CA GLY A 274 7.73 -10.13 2.12
C GLY A 274 6.71 -9.59 1.11
N LYS A 275 6.26 -8.35 1.33
CA LYS A 275 5.37 -7.61 0.42
C LYS A 275 5.91 -6.21 0.18
N GLY A 276 5.64 -5.68 -1.00
CA GLY A 276 5.90 -4.30 -1.38
C GLY A 276 4.63 -3.59 -1.83
N ASP A 277 4.57 -2.31 -1.52
CA ASP A 277 3.57 -1.37 -2.02
C ASP A 277 4.21 -0.52 -3.13
N VAL A 278 3.54 -0.42 -4.27
CA VAL A 278 3.99 0.38 -5.41
C VAL A 278 3.13 1.62 -5.56
N TYR A 279 3.74 2.78 -5.40
CA TYR A 279 3.11 4.08 -5.64
C TYR A 279 3.10 4.38 -7.14
N CYS A 280 1.91 4.48 -7.72
CA CYS A 280 1.71 4.60 -9.15
C CYS A 280 1.02 5.92 -9.49
N SER A 281 1.66 6.70 -10.36
CA SER A 281 1.10 7.94 -10.89
C SER A 281 0.15 7.70 -12.05
N GLY A 282 0.34 6.62 -12.83
CA GLY A 282 -0.49 6.34 -14.00
C GLY A 282 -1.92 5.88 -13.68
N CYS A 283 -2.20 5.54 -12.41
CA CYS A 283 -3.55 5.24 -11.93
C CYS A 283 -4.36 6.48 -11.55
N ILE A 284 -3.80 7.67 -11.69
CA ILE A 284 -4.42 8.94 -11.32
C ILE A 284 -4.61 9.77 -12.60
N PRO A 285 -5.76 10.43 -12.80
CA PRO A 285 -5.95 11.34 -13.94
C PRO A 285 -4.90 12.47 -13.91
N ASP A 286 -4.37 12.83 -15.08
CA ASP A 286 -3.29 13.81 -15.19
C ASP A 286 -3.63 15.15 -14.52
N ASP A 287 -4.89 15.56 -14.56
CA ASP A 287 -5.41 16.80 -13.99
C ASP A 287 -5.31 16.87 -12.45
N THR A 288 -5.16 15.71 -11.80
CA THR A 288 -5.09 15.59 -10.33
C THR A 288 -3.66 15.41 -9.80
N LEU A 289 -2.68 15.27 -10.70
CA LEU A 289 -1.26 15.18 -10.33
C LEU A 289 -0.75 16.56 -9.91
N THR A 290 -0.71 16.83 -8.60
CA THR A 290 0.00 18.02 -8.12
C THR A 290 1.50 17.86 -8.33
N LYS A 291 2.10 18.77 -9.10
CA LYS A 291 3.55 18.84 -9.34
C LYS A 291 4.25 19.22 -8.04
N ASN A 292 4.59 18.25 -7.20
CA ASN A 292 5.48 18.47 -6.07
C ASN A 292 6.82 18.98 -6.61
N LYS A 293 7.13 20.25 -6.36
CA LYS A 293 8.40 20.88 -6.75
C LYS A 293 9.60 20.23 -6.03
N ASP A 294 9.36 19.60 -4.88
CA ASP A 294 10.38 18.89 -4.10
C ASP A 294 10.44 17.40 -4.46
N LYS A 295 11.14 17.08 -5.56
CA LYS A 295 11.32 15.70 -6.09
C LYS A 295 12.07 14.73 -5.15
N GLU A 296 12.54 15.21 -4.00
CA GLU A 296 13.31 14.44 -3.02
C GLU A 296 12.51 13.99 -1.79
N LYS A 297 11.43 14.69 -1.44
CA LYS A 297 10.61 14.33 -0.27
C LYS A 297 9.51 13.35 -0.69
N VAL A 298 9.15 12.49 0.27
CA VAL A 298 8.23 11.34 0.21
C VAL A 298 7.09 11.50 -0.82
N PRO A 299 6.69 10.42 -1.55
CA PRO A 299 5.45 10.44 -2.30
C PRO A 299 4.31 10.80 -1.34
N LEU A 300 3.77 12.03 -1.42
CA LEU A 300 2.57 12.39 -0.69
C LEU A 300 1.46 11.47 -1.20
N GLN A 301 0.82 10.72 -0.29
CA GLN A 301 -0.18 9.71 -0.61
C GLN A 301 -1.34 10.26 -1.46
N SER A 302 -1.56 11.57 -1.47
CA SER A 302 -2.58 12.24 -2.29
C SER A 302 -2.30 12.17 -3.80
N ASN A 303 -1.06 11.92 -4.22
CA ASN A 303 -0.64 12.05 -5.63
C ASN A 303 -0.34 10.70 -6.28
N TYR A 304 -0.56 9.59 -5.58
CA TYR A 304 -0.27 8.25 -6.07
C TYR A 304 -1.34 7.27 -5.63
N ASN A 305 -1.78 6.42 -6.55
CA ASN A 305 -2.54 5.24 -6.20
C ASN A 305 -1.57 4.14 -5.78
N VAL A 306 -1.95 3.37 -4.74
CA VAL A 306 -1.08 2.34 -4.18
C VAL A 306 -1.51 0.98 -4.71
N HIS A 307 -0.61 0.32 -5.44
CA HIS A 307 -0.77 -1.09 -5.77
C HIS A 307 -0.13 -1.93 -4.68
N VAL A 308 -0.95 -2.70 -4.01
CA VAL A 308 -0.52 -3.64 -2.98
C VAL A 308 -0.15 -5.00 -3.59
N GLU A 309 0.58 -5.80 -2.81
CA GLU A 309 0.98 -7.17 -3.16
C GLU A 309 1.89 -7.26 -4.38
N TRP A 310 2.91 -6.41 -4.40
CA TRP A 310 4.08 -6.66 -5.24
C TRP A 310 5.12 -7.46 -4.46
N PHE A 311 5.81 -8.34 -5.16
CA PHE A 311 6.83 -9.22 -4.58
C PHE A 311 8.17 -8.93 -5.24
N LEU A 312 9.20 -8.69 -4.42
CA LEU A 312 10.57 -8.52 -4.90
C LEU A 312 11.26 -9.87 -4.88
N ILE A 313 11.30 -10.54 -6.02
CA ILE A 313 11.73 -11.93 -6.16
C ILE A 313 13.18 -11.97 -6.69
N PRO A 314 14.09 -12.75 -6.08
CA PRO A 314 15.36 -13.08 -6.71
C PRO A 314 15.10 -13.73 -8.07
N LYS A 315 15.73 -13.24 -9.14
CA LYS A 315 15.54 -13.75 -10.51
C LYS A 315 15.78 -15.26 -10.62
N GLN A 316 16.71 -15.79 -9.84
CA GLN A 316 17.02 -17.23 -9.77
C GLN A 316 15.87 -18.08 -9.18
N ASP A 317 15.00 -17.47 -8.37
CA ASP A 317 13.90 -18.18 -7.68
C ASP A 317 12.64 -18.28 -8.55
N ILE A 318 12.60 -17.68 -9.75
CA ILE A 318 11.36 -17.61 -10.53
C ILE A 318 10.80 -18.99 -10.89
N ARG A 319 11.66 -19.97 -11.17
CA ARG A 319 11.23 -21.35 -11.42
C ARG A 319 10.51 -21.95 -10.22
N GLU A 320 10.97 -21.63 -9.01
CA GLU A 320 10.31 -22.07 -7.78
C GLU A 320 8.94 -21.41 -7.62
N VAL A 321 8.80 -20.13 -7.98
CA VAL A 321 7.50 -19.45 -8.02
C VAL A 321 6.55 -20.14 -8.99
N TYR A 322 7.01 -20.53 -10.19
CA TYR A 322 6.17 -21.30 -11.13
C TYR A 322 5.71 -22.63 -10.55
N ARG A 323 6.61 -23.40 -9.93
CA ARG A 323 6.28 -24.68 -9.29
C ARG A 323 5.28 -24.50 -8.14
N LEU A 324 5.48 -23.48 -7.32
CA LEU A 324 4.57 -23.13 -6.23
C LEU A 324 3.16 -22.85 -6.76
N ILE A 325 3.04 -22.05 -7.82
CA ILE A 325 1.72 -21.74 -8.41
C ILE A 325 1.10 -22.99 -9.01
N ASP A 326 1.85 -23.77 -9.80
CA ASP A 326 1.34 -24.99 -10.43
C ASP A 326 0.85 -26.01 -9.38
N GLN A 327 1.64 -26.24 -8.34
CA GLN A 327 1.30 -27.13 -7.24
C GLN A 327 0.06 -26.62 -6.49
N THR A 328 -0.02 -25.31 -6.21
CA THR A 328 -1.17 -24.75 -5.51
C THR A 328 -2.44 -24.87 -6.35
N CYS A 329 -2.36 -24.56 -7.65
CA CYS A 329 -3.47 -24.72 -8.59
C CYS A 329 -3.91 -26.18 -8.70
N ARG A 330 -2.98 -27.14 -8.65
CA ARG A 330 -3.31 -28.58 -8.70
C ARG A 330 -3.94 -29.10 -7.41
N SER A 331 -3.53 -28.57 -6.27
CA SER A 331 -3.94 -29.08 -4.96
C SER A 331 -5.29 -28.54 -4.45
N ILE A 332 -5.64 -27.31 -4.84
CA ILE A 332 -6.82 -26.59 -4.29
C ILE A 332 -7.74 -26.07 -5.40
N GLY A 333 -7.23 -25.92 -6.63
CA GLY A 333 -7.89 -25.21 -7.72
C GLY A 333 -8.31 -26.07 -8.88
#